data_AF-A0A1M5DTM4-F1
#
_entry.id   AF-A0A1M5DTM4-F1
#
_cell.length_a   1.000
_cell.length_b   1.000
_cell.length_c   1.000
_cell.angle_alpha   90.00
_cell.angle_beta   90.00
_cell.angle_gamma   90.00
#
_symmetry.space_group_name_H-M   'P 1'
#
loop_
_entity.id
_entity.type
_entity.pdbx_description
1 polymer ?
#
loop_
_entity_poly.entity_id
_entity_poly.type
_entity_poly.pdbx_seq_one_letter_code
_entity_poly.pdbx_strand_id
1 'polypeptide(L)'
;MKKIIYFTVFSCTALLLSFKYQKEDLILWESKRPLKIEDFNIAKKDTIKIANTIKFKGAESKLIYKYEFLPSTLTPPQVGVKVFFDKHESWMLVRDGSTLEHEQIHFNIHEIFARKMRKSIDSLYDLNIRSLDIYMNKINDWTQKSRNYSQLFDKEIDDKIIFSNGKFLTHKNPRQKIWNTKVEKELKELEKYKLK
;
A
#
# COMPACT_ATOMS: atom_id res chain seq x y z
N MET A 1 -9.94 -34.46 61.89
CA MET A 1 -10.72 -33.91 60.76
C MET A 1 -9.74 -33.47 59.68
N LYS A 2 -9.75 -34.12 58.51
CA LYS A 2 -8.81 -33.87 57.40
C LYS A 2 -9.20 -32.58 56.68
N LYS A 3 -8.30 -31.59 56.57
CA LYS A 3 -8.46 -30.45 55.66
C LYS A 3 -7.65 -30.72 54.40
N ILE A 4 -8.35 -30.96 53.29
CA ILE A 4 -7.79 -31.09 51.94
C ILE A 4 -7.58 -29.67 51.42
N ILE A 5 -6.34 -29.31 51.09
CA ILE A 5 -5.98 -28.05 50.45
C ILE A 5 -5.96 -28.31 48.95
N TYR A 6 -6.88 -27.70 48.21
CA TYR A 6 -6.87 -27.72 46.75
C TYR A 6 -5.84 -26.71 46.24
N PHE A 7 -4.83 -27.19 45.51
CA PHE A 7 -3.85 -26.37 44.80
C PHE A 7 -4.41 -26.06 43.41
N THR A 8 -5.02 -24.90 43.22
CA THR A 8 -5.38 -24.41 41.89
C THR A 8 -4.13 -23.83 41.22
N VAL A 9 -3.56 -24.60 40.29
CA VAL A 9 -2.50 -24.13 39.39
C VAL A 9 -3.13 -23.14 38.41
N PHE A 10 -2.93 -21.84 38.66
CA PHE A 10 -3.28 -20.80 37.71
C PHE A 10 -2.26 -20.84 36.56
N SER A 11 -2.61 -21.55 35.49
CA SER A 11 -1.86 -21.54 34.23
C SER A 11 -1.94 -20.14 33.64
N CYS A 12 -0.93 -19.33 33.94
CA CYS A 12 -0.76 -17.99 33.40
C CYS A 12 -0.26 -18.12 31.96
N THR A 13 -1.17 -18.35 31.01
CA THR A 13 -0.87 -18.26 29.59
C THR A 13 -0.64 -16.78 29.26
N ALA A 14 0.62 -16.35 29.31
CA ALA A 14 1.05 -15.06 28.82
C ALA A 14 0.80 -14.99 27.31
N LEU A 15 -0.34 -14.41 26.92
CA LEU A 15 -0.56 -13.92 25.56
C LEU A 15 0.46 -12.81 25.32
N LEU A 16 1.55 -13.15 24.63
CA LEU A 16 2.47 -12.18 24.05
C LEU A 16 1.74 -11.41 22.94
N LEU A 17 0.95 -10.41 23.34
CA LEU A 17 0.47 -9.37 22.45
C LEU A 17 1.69 -8.58 21.99
N SER A 18 2.23 -8.97 20.84
CA SER A 18 3.20 -8.16 20.11
C SER A 18 2.49 -6.90 19.62
N PHE A 19 2.51 -5.85 20.44
CA PHE A 19 2.12 -4.51 20.02
C PHE A 19 3.08 -4.07 18.90
N LYS A 20 2.66 -4.25 17.65
CA LYS A 20 3.30 -3.56 16.53
C LYS A 20 3.02 -2.07 16.72
N TYR A 21 4.03 -1.32 17.12
CA TYR A 21 4.01 0.15 17.11
C TYR A 21 3.96 0.61 15.64
N GLN A 22 2.76 0.61 15.07
CA GLN A 22 2.49 1.26 13.80
C GLN A 22 2.39 2.75 14.11
N LYS A 23 3.31 3.56 13.59
CA LYS A 23 3.15 5.02 13.54
C LYS A 23 1.71 5.26 13.03
N GLU A 24 0.86 5.88 13.84
CA GLU A 24 -0.63 5.81 13.76
C GLU A 24 -1.23 6.15 12.38
N ASP A 25 -0.41 6.75 11.51
CA ASP A 25 -0.81 7.35 10.24
C ASP A 25 -0.36 6.58 9.00
N LEU A 26 0.43 5.51 9.15
CA LEU A 26 0.86 4.69 8.01
C LEU A 26 0.16 3.36 8.03
N ILE A 27 -0.46 2.97 6.92
CA ILE A 27 -1.10 1.67 6.72
C ILE A 27 -0.18 0.80 5.87
N LEU A 28 0.36 -0.27 6.45
CA LEU A 28 1.08 -1.28 5.69
C LEU A 28 0.14 -1.98 4.72
N TRP A 29 0.60 -2.25 3.50
CA TRP A 29 -0.18 -3.07 2.57
C TRP A 29 -0.35 -4.49 3.11
N GLU A 30 -1.59 -4.94 3.25
CA GLU A 30 -1.93 -6.31 3.64
C GLU A 30 -3.17 -6.77 2.86
N SER A 31 -3.14 -7.99 2.32
CA SER A 31 -4.27 -8.50 1.52
C SER A 31 -5.59 -8.62 2.29
N LYS A 32 -5.53 -8.66 3.63
CA LYS A 32 -6.70 -8.77 4.52
C LYS A 32 -7.15 -7.42 5.09
N ARG A 33 -6.44 -6.34 4.78
CA ARG A 33 -6.74 -4.98 5.24
C ARG A 33 -6.82 -4.04 4.02
N PRO A 34 -7.92 -4.07 3.26
CA PRO A 34 -8.16 -3.06 2.24
C PRO A 34 -8.29 -1.67 2.90
N LEU A 35 -8.00 -0.64 2.12
CA LEU A 35 -8.26 0.75 2.49
C LEU A 35 -9.74 0.95 2.76
N LYS A 36 -10.03 1.86 3.67
CA LYS A 36 -11.37 2.33 3.97
C LYS A 36 -11.46 3.84 3.77
N ILE A 37 -12.67 4.35 3.60
CA ILE A 37 -12.90 5.80 3.45
C ILE A 37 -12.39 6.58 4.67
N GLU A 38 -12.37 5.96 5.86
CA GLU A 38 -11.87 6.56 7.10
C GLU A 38 -10.34 6.63 7.16
N ASP A 39 -9.64 5.95 6.26
CA ASP A 39 -8.17 6.00 6.20
C ASP A 39 -7.66 7.29 5.55
N PHE A 40 -8.50 8.02 4.81
CA PHE A 40 -8.14 9.27 4.15
C PHE A 40 -8.38 10.46 5.09
N ASN A 41 -7.30 11.00 5.68
CA ASN A 41 -7.40 12.13 6.60
C ASN A 41 -7.31 13.46 5.84
N ILE A 42 -8.26 14.34 6.12
CA ILE A 42 -8.36 15.71 5.57
C ILE A 42 -7.23 16.65 6.04
N ALA A 43 -6.26 16.18 6.83
CA ALA A 43 -5.29 17.01 7.52
C ALA A 43 -4.41 17.81 6.54
N LYS A 44 -4.89 19.02 6.19
CA LYS A 44 -4.35 20.00 5.23
C LYS A 44 -4.75 19.74 3.78
N LYS A 45 -5.84 20.37 3.34
CA LYS A 45 -5.89 21.16 2.09
C LYS A 45 -7.24 21.87 1.99
N ASP A 46 -7.30 23.10 2.50
CA ASP A 46 -8.34 24.11 2.23
C ASP A 46 -8.32 24.58 0.75
N THR A 47 -7.99 23.72 -0.21
CA THR A 47 -7.56 24.17 -1.55
C THR A 47 -8.33 23.57 -2.71
N ILE A 48 -9.52 22.99 -2.49
CA ILE A 48 -10.41 22.72 -3.63
C ILE A 48 -11.00 24.06 -4.05
N LYS A 49 -10.19 24.85 -4.75
CA LYS A 49 -10.67 25.97 -5.55
C LYS A 49 -11.50 25.35 -6.67
N ILE A 50 -12.81 25.35 -6.50
CA ILE A 50 -13.77 24.98 -7.54
C ILE A 50 -13.69 26.10 -8.60
N ALA A 51 -12.70 26.04 -9.48
CA ALA A 51 -12.71 26.80 -10.73
C ALA A 51 -13.74 26.17 -11.67
N ASN A 52 -14.14 26.90 -12.72
CA ASN A 52 -15.07 26.46 -13.79
C ASN A 52 -14.53 25.26 -14.63
N THR A 53 -13.69 24.41 -14.07
CA THR A 53 -13.11 23.21 -14.66
C THR A 53 -14.00 21.99 -14.43
N ILE A 54 -14.25 21.22 -15.48
CA ILE A 54 -15.12 20.02 -15.48
C ILE A 54 -14.38 18.77 -14.94
N LYS A 55 -13.08 18.86 -14.65
CA LYS A 55 -12.27 17.73 -14.15
C LYS A 55 -11.67 18.05 -12.79
N PHE A 56 -12.11 17.32 -11.76
CA PHE A 56 -11.52 17.32 -10.42
C PHE A 56 -10.88 15.95 -10.14
N LYS A 57 -9.84 15.92 -9.29
CA LYS A 57 -9.38 14.68 -8.67
C LYS A 57 -10.41 14.26 -7.60
N GLY A 58 -10.82 12.99 -7.61
CA GLY A 58 -11.79 12.46 -6.63
C GLY A 58 -11.15 12.10 -5.29
N ALA A 59 -9.89 11.68 -5.34
CA ALA A 59 -9.05 11.37 -4.20
C ALA A 59 -7.57 11.48 -4.61
N GLU A 60 -6.69 11.36 -3.63
CA GLU A 60 -5.26 11.21 -3.83
C GLU A 60 -4.68 10.35 -2.71
N SER A 61 -3.98 9.28 -3.06
CA SER A 61 -3.23 8.45 -2.13
C SER A 61 -1.74 8.79 -2.12
N LYS A 62 -1.19 9.05 -0.93
CA LYS A 62 0.26 9.07 -0.71
C LYS A 62 0.74 7.65 -0.40
N LEU A 63 1.38 7.03 -1.38
CA LEU A 63 1.99 5.70 -1.25
C LEU A 63 3.51 5.81 -1.10
N ILE A 64 4.05 5.09 -0.10
CA ILE A 64 5.45 5.18 0.31
C ILE A 64 6.07 3.79 0.27
N TYR A 65 7.16 3.64 -0.49
CA TYR A 65 8.07 2.52 -0.29
C TYR A 65 9.01 2.82 0.86
N LYS A 66 9.16 1.88 1.80
CA LYS A 66 10.23 1.90 2.80
C LYS A 66 11.19 0.76 2.54
N TYR A 67 12.47 1.11 2.59
CA TYR A 67 13.59 0.21 2.42
C TYR A 67 14.38 0.13 3.71
N GLU A 68 14.66 -1.08 4.17
CA GLU A 68 15.49 -1.35 5.34
C GLU A 68 16.76 -2.03 4.85
N PHE A 69 17.93 -1.41 5.06
CA PHE A 69 19.22 -1.96 4.64
C PHE A 69 20.07 -2.26 5.87
N LEU A 70 20.56 -3.50 5.96
CA LEU A 70 21.61 -3.88 6.89
C LEU A 70 22.86 -4.20 6.09
N PRO A 71 23.82 -3.25 5.99
CA PRO A 71 25.02 -3.45 5.21
C PRO A 71 25.93 -4.50 5.85
N SER A 72 26.61 -5.27 5.02
CA SER A 72 27.61 -6.25 5.41
C SER A 72 28.70 -6.30 4.35
N THR A 73 29.96 -6.42 4.79
CA THR A 73 31.11 -6.62 3.88
C THR A 73 31.33 -8.11 3.57
N LEU A 74 30.80 -8.99 4.41
CA LEU A 74 31.02 -10.44 4.34
C LEU A 74 29.86 -11.19 3.66
N THR A 75 28.65 -10.64 3.72
CA THR A 75 27.43 -11.23 3.17
C THR A 75 26.70 -10.22 2.29
N PRO A 76 25.80 -10.66 1.40
CA PRO A 76 24.86 -9.75 0.75
C PRO A 76 24.13 -8.86 1.78
N PRO A 77 23.86 -7.59 1.47
CA PRO A 77 23.15 -6.70 2.37
C PRO A 77 21.72 -7.21 2.58
N GLN A 78 21.21 -7.17 3.81
CA GLN A 78 19.79 -7.53 4.02
C GLN A 78 18.92 -6.35 3.62
N VAL A 79 17.94 -6.60 2.74
CA VAL A 79 17.05 -5.59 2.19
C VAL A 79 15.59 -5.95 2.44
N GLY A 80 14.90 -5.11 3.22
CA GLY A 80 13.44 -5.17 3.42
C GLY A 80 12.72 -4.17 2.51
N VAL A 81 11.62 -4.57 1.86
CA VAL A 81 10.78 -3.70 1.02
C VAL A 81 9.34 -3.75 1.50
N LYS A 82 8.79 -2.60 1.89
CA LYS A 82 7.40 -2.45 2.38
C LYS A 82 6.70 -1.32 1.65
N VAL A 83 5.39 -1.45 1.45
CA VAL A 83 4.53 -0.40 0.89
C VAL A 83 3.58 0.08 1.97
N PHE A 84 3.52 1.40 2.14
CA PHE A 84 2.63 2.05 3.08
C PHE A 84 1.71 3.04 2.35
N PHE A 85 0.47 3.11 2.79
CA PHE A 85 -0.44 4.21 2.53
C PHE A 85 -0.34 5.21 3.70
N ASP A 86 -0.12 6.49 3.40
CA ASP A 86 -0.01 7.56 4.39
C ASP A 86 -1.34 8.27 4.54
N LYS A 87 -2.01 8.04 5.67
CA LYS A 87 -3.34 8.57 5.96
C LYS A 87 -3.36 10.10 5.96
N HIS A 88 -2.30 10.75 6.45
CA HIS A 88 -2.26 12.21 6.60
C HIS A 88 -2.06 12.95 5.30
N GLU A 89 -1.31 12.37 4.38
CA GLU A 89 -1.02 12.95 3.07
C GLU A 89 -2.01 12.46 1.99
N SER A 90 -3.02 11.67 2.38
CA SER A 90 -4.04 11.12 1.48
C SER A 90 -5.40 11.70 1.81
N TRP A 91 -6.14 12.12 0.78
CA TRP A 91 -7.44 12.77 0.94
C TRP A 91 -8.45 12.23 -0.08
N MET A 92 -9.74 12.38 0.23
CA MET A 92 -10.84 11.93 -0.63
C MET A 92 -11.93 13.00 -0.67
N LEU A 93 -12.13 13.60 -1.84
CA LEU A 93 -13.19 14.58 -2.11
C LEU A 93 -14.53 13.89 -2.36
N VAL A 94 -14.53 12.87 -3.23
CA VAL A 94 -15.71 12.06 -3.51
C VAL A 94 -15.62 10.78 -2.69
N ARG A 95 -16.38 10.74 -1.58
CA ARG A 95 -16.35 9.64 -0.62
C ARG A 95 -17.35 8.55 -0.99
N ASP A 96 -17.04 7.79 -2.04
CA ASP A 96 -17.84 6.66 -2.50
C ASP A 96 -16.99 5.38 -2.71
N GLY A 97 -17.67 4.24 -2.86
CA GLY A 97 -17.01 2.95 -3.03
C GLY A 97 -16.17 2.83 -4.30
N SER A 98 -16.56 3.49 -5.39
CA SER A 98 -15.82 3.43 -6.66
C SER A 98 -14.50 4.22 -6.59
N THR A 99 -14.51 5.35 -5.91
CA THR A 99 -13.31 6.17 -5.66
C THR A 99 -12.41 5.48 -4.65
N LEU A 100 -12.96 4.82 -3.62
CA LEU A 100 -12.17 3.96 -2.74
C LEU A 100 -11.50 2.80 -3.50
N GLU A 101 -12.25 2.12 -4.37
CA GLU A 101 -11.71 1.05 -5.22
C GLU A 101 -10.58 1.55 -6.13
N HIS A 102 -10.72 2.74 -6.71
CA HIS A 102 -9.68 3.39 -7.51
C HIS A 102 -8.36 3.53 -6.75
N GLU A 103 -8.43 4.07 -5.53
CA GLU A 103 -7.26 4.24 -4.67
C GLU A 103 -6.69 2.91 -4.17
N GLN A 104 -7.55 1.90 -3.94
CA GLN A 104 -7.11 0.55 -3.60
C GLN A 104 -6.32 -0.09 -4.76
N ILE A 105 -6.70 0.16 -6.01
CA ILE A 105 -5.97 -0.32 -7.19
C ILE A 105 -4.57 0.31 -7.21
N HIS A 106 -4.42 1.61 -6.95
CA HIS A 106 -3.10 2.24 -6.80
C HIS A 106 -2.25 1.58 -5.72
N PHE A 107 -2.85 1.31 -4.55
CA PHE A 107 -2.13 0.67 -3.46
C PHE A 107 -1.66 -0.76 -3.82
N ASN A 108 -2.52 -1.50 -4.52
CA ASN A 108 -2.20 -2.83 -5.03
C ASN A 108 -1.14 -2.82 -6.14
N ILE A 109 -1.17 -1.83 -7.04
CA ILE A 109 -0.10 -1.62 -8.04
C ILE A 109 1.24 -1.46 -7.34
N HIS A 110 1.32 -0.63 -6.30
CA HIS A 110 2.57 -0.46 -5.56
C HIS A 110 3.04 -1.76 -4.89
N GLU A 111 2.14 -2.56 -4.32
CA GLU A 111 2.55 -3.87 -3.80
C GLU A 111 3.02 -4.83 -4.90
N ILE A 112 2.40 -4.85 -6.09
CA ILE A 112 2.90 -5.65 -7.23
C ILE A 112 4.37 -5.31 -7.51
N PHE A 113 4.70 -4.01 -7.52
CA PHE A 113 6.07 -3.57 -7.76
C PHE A 113 7.00 -3.83 -6.57
N ALA A 114 6.53 -3.75 -5.32
CA ALA A 114 7.31 -4.25 -4.18
C ALA A 114 7.61 -5.74 -4.29
N ARG A 115 6.67 -6.57 -4.77
CA ARG A 115 6.91 -8.00 -5.01
C ARG A 115 7.94 -8.21 -6.12
N LYS A 116 7.90 -7.42 -7.19
CA LYS A 116 8.92 -7.43 -8.27
C LYS A 116 10.30 -6.99 -7.76
N MET A 117 10.36 -6.02 -6.84
CA MET A 117 11.59 -5.63 -6.14
C MET A 117 12.13 -6.78 -5.29
N ARG A 118 11.31 -7.36 -4.41
CA ARG A 118 11.70 -8.50 -3.55
C ARG A 118 12.19 -9.68 -4.38
N LYS A 119 11.53 -10.00 -5.49
CA LYS A 119 11.99 -11.01 -6.45
C LYS A 119 13.38 -10.71 -7.01
N SER A 120 13.63 -9.45 -7.38
CA SER A 120 14.93 -9.04 -7.92
C SER A 120 16.02 -9.09 -6.84
N ILE A 121 15.68 -8.71 -5.61
CA ILE A 121 16.55 -8.81 -4.44
C ILE A 121 16.93 -10.27 -4.15
N ASP A 122 15.97 -11.19 -4.16
CA ASP A 122 16.22 -12.62 -4.00
C ASP A 122 17.20 -13.13 -5.06
N SER A 123 17.04 -12.72 -6.33
CA SER A 123 17.99 -13.09 -7.38
C SER A 123 19.39 -12.52 -7.17
N LEU A 124 19.52 -11.32 -6.56
CA LEU A 124 20.83 -10.77 -6.19
C LEU A 124 21.48 -11.53 -5.04
N TYR A 125 20.68 -12.06 -4.10
CA TYR A 125 21.17 -12.95 -3.04
C TYR A 125 21.67 -14.27 -3.62
N ASP A 126 20.94 -14.87 -4.55
CA ASP A 126 21.34 -16.11 -5.22
C ASP A 126 22.68 -15.95 -5.98
N LEU A 127 22.94 -14.75 -6.50
CA LEU A 127 24.19 -14.38 -7.16
C LEU A 127 25.27 -13.87 -6.19
N ASN A 128 25.01 -13.87 -4.88
CA ASN A 128 25.89 -13.38 -3.83
C ASN A 128 26.43 -11.96 -4.09
N ILE A 129 25.59 -11.10 -4.67
CA ILE A 129 25.96 -9.71 -4.95
C ILE A 129 26.01 -8.93 -3.65
N ARG A 130 27.15 -8.27 -3.39
CA ARG A 130 27.39 -7.50 -2.14
C ARG A 130 27.33 -5.99 -2.33
N SER A 131 27.43 -5.50 -3.56
CA SER A 131 27.39 -4.07 -3.85
C SER A 131 25.99 -3.51 -3.57
N LEU A 132 25.88 -2.68 -2.54
CA LEU A 132 24.65 -1.99 -2.16
C LEU A 132 24.08 -1.16 -3.31
N ASP A 133 24.94 -0.54 -4.12
CA ASP A 133 24.52 0.28 -5.26
C ASP A 133 23.72 -0.52 -6.29
N ILE A 134 24.04 -1.80 -6.50
CA ILE A 134 23.27 -2.66 -7.41
C ILE A 134 21.84 -2.86 -6.89
N TYR A 135 21.65 -3.08 -5.58
CA TYR A 135 20.33 -3.18 -4.97
C TYR A 135 19.56 -1.87 -5.10
N MET A 136 20.22 -0.75 -4.77
CA MET A 136 19.61 0.59 -4.86
C MET A 136 19.18 0.92 -6.29
N ASN A 137 20.00 0.61 -7.29
CA ASN A 137 19.66 0.83 -8.70
C ASN A 137 18.46 -0.01 -9.13
N LYS A 138 18.36 -1.28 -8.71
CA LYS A 138 17.18 -2.11 -9.00
C LYS A 138 15.92 -1.61 -8.31
N ILE A 139 16.04 -1.17 -7.06
CA ILE A 139 14.92 -0.60 -6.31
C ILE A 139 14.42 0.69 -6.96
N ASN A 140 15.33 1.57 -7.39
CA ASN A 140 14.98 2.82 -8.06
C ASN A 140 14.28 2.58 -9.41
N ASP A 141 14.80 1.65 -10.22
CA ASP A 141 14.17 1.25 -11.50
C ASP A 141 12.74 0.73 -11.28
N TRP A 142 12.53 -0.17 -10.32
CA TRP A 142 11.19 -0.65 -10.00
C TRP A 142 10.27 0.43 -9.43
N THR A 143 10.81 1.37 -8.65
CA THR A 143 10.05 2.50 -8.11
C THR A 143 9.55 3.39 -9.25
N GLN A 144 10.39 3.67 -10.25
CA GLN A 144 10.00 4.43 -11.43
C GLN A 144 8.93 3.70 -12.24
N LYS A 145 9.11 2.39 -12.48
CA LYS A 145 8.11 1.57 -13.19
C LYS A 145 6.77 1.53 -12.46
N SER A 146 6.78 1.45 -11.13
CA SER A 146 5.56 1.54 -10.30
C SER A 146 4.80 2.84 -10.56
N ARG A 147 5.50 3.98 -10.54
CA ARG A 147 4.89 5.30 -10.79
C ARG A 147 4.31 5.38 -12.20
N ASN A 148 5.07 4.95 -13.20
CA ASN A 148 4.60 4.95 -14.59
C ASN A 148 3.37 4.06 -14.79
N TYR A 149 3.29 2.93 -14.10
CA TYR A 149 2.15 2.02 -14.19
C TYR A 149 0.90 2.56 -13.49
N SER A 150 1.06 3.19 -12.33
CA SER A 150 0.00 3.92 -11.63
C SER A 150 -0.54 5.09 -12.48
N GLN A 151 0.35 5.87 -13.11
CA GLN A 151 -0.04 6.94 -14.05
C GLN A 151 -0.75 6.41 -15.31
N LEU A 152 -0.33 5.24 -15.80
CA LEU A 152 -1.00 4.59 -16.93
C LEU A 152 -2.43 4.19 -16.56
N PHE A 153 -2.63 3.63 -15.35
CA PHE A 153 -3.96 3.32 -14.84
C PHE A 153 -4.84 4.58 -14.81
N ASP A 154 -4.38 5.68 -14.20
CA ASP A 154 -5.12 6.95 -14.17
C ASP A 154 -5.52 7.42 -15.58
N LYS A 155 -4.57 7.37 -16.52
CA LYS A 155 -4.76 7.78 -17.91
C LYS A 155 -5.81 6.93 -18.64
N GLU A 156 -5.88 5.64 -18.35
CA GLU A 156 -6.81 4.72 -19.02
C GLU A 156 -8.23 4.74 -18.46
N ILE A 157 -8.40 5.17 -17.20
CA ILE A 157 -9.71 5.29 -16.57
C ILE A 157 -10.42 6.57 -17.02
N ASP A 158 -9.75 7.72 -17.19
CA ASP A 158 -10.39 9.01 -17.60
C ASP A 158 -11.74 9.29 -16.90
N ASP A 159 -11.82 9.00 -15.60
CA ASP A 159 -13.00 9.29 -14.79
C ASP A 159 -13.31 10.79 -14.83
N LYS A 160 -14.59 11.13 -14.91
CA LYS A 160 -15.04 12.53 -14.91
C LYS A 160 -15.81 12.82 -13.64
N ILE A 161 -15.41 13.89 -12.95
CA ILE A 161 -16.07 14.39 -11.76
C ILE A 161 -16.55 15.79 -12.06
N ILE A 162 -17.87 15.96 -12.10
CA ILE A 162 -18.55 17.21 -12.40
C ILE A 162 -19.14 17.74 -11.11
N PHE A 163 -18.96 19.03 -10.81
CA PHE A 163 -19.68 19.68 -9.73
C PHE A 163 -20.87 20.44 -10.30
N SER A 164 -22.10 20.05 -9.93
CA SER A 164 -23.33 20.67 -10.41
C SER A 164 -24.39 20.67 -9.31
N ASN A 165 -25.11 21.78 -9.14
CA ASN A 165 -26.15 21.95 -8.13
C ASN A 165 -25.72 21.56 -6.70
N GLY A 166 -24.48 21.92 -6.31
CA GLY A 166 -23.95 21.61 -4.99
C GLY A 166 -23.55 20.14 -4.78
N LYS A 167 -23.55 19.32 -5.83
CA LYS A 167 -23.23 17.89 -5.76
C LYS A 167 -22.11 17.52 -6.74
N PHE A 168 -21.26 16.58 -6.33
CA PHE A 168 -20.34 15.90 -7.23
C PHE A 168 -21.09 14.78 -7.96
N LEU A 169 -21.03 14.81 -9.29
CA LEU A 169 -21.52 13.78 -10.19
C LEU A 169 -20.31 13.08 -10.80
N THR A 170 -20.24 11.77 -10.62
CA THR A 170 -19.13 10.98 -11.16
C THR A 170 -19.58 10.14 -12.35
N HIS A 171 -18.87 10.25 -13.46
CA HIS A 171 -18.95 9.29 -14.55
C HIS A 171 -17.74 8.35 -14.45
N LYS A 172 -18.02 7.10 -14.06
CA LYS A 172 -17.02 6.09 -13.79
C LYS A 172 -16.79 5.21 -15.01
N ASN A 173 -15.53 5.01 -15.39
CA ASN A 173 -15.20 4.21 -16.56
C ASN A 173 -15.22 2.71 -16.23
N PRO A 174 -15.93 1.88 -17.01
CA PRO A 174 -16.00 0.43 -16.78
C PRO A 174 -14.63 -0.27 -16.84
N ARG A 175 -13.60 0.34 -17.44
CA ARG A 175 -12.22 -0.16 -17.47
C ARG A 175 -11.61 -0.34 -16.08
N GLN A 176 -12.14 0.32 -15.04
CA GLN A 176 -11.66 0.12 -13.66
C GLN A 176 -11.77 -1.34 -13.23
N LYS A 177 -12.85 -2.02 -13.59
CA LYS A 177 -13.05 -3.45 -13.29
C LYS A 177 -12.02 -4.33 -14.02
N ILE A 178 -11.64 -3.97 -15.24
CA ILE A 178 -10.60 -4.69 -16.01
C ILE A 178 -9.26 -4.56 -15.28
N TRP A 179 -8.94 -3.35 -14.82
CA TRP A 179 -7.74 -3.08 -14.05
C TRP A 179 -7.71 -3.81 -12.71
N ASN A 180 -8.84 -3.85 -11.98
CA ASN A 180 -8.92 -4.61 -10.75
C ASN A 180 -8.61 -6.10 -10.97
N THR A 181 -9.27 -6.74 -11.94
CA THR A 181 -9.00 -8.15 -12.30
C THR A 181 -7.54 -8.37 -12.71
N LYS A 182 -6.96 -7.44 -13.48
CA LYS A 182 -5.56 -7.50 -13.91
C LYS A 182 -4.60 -7.45 -12.72
N VAL A 183 -4.82 -6.51 -11.80
CA VAL A 183 -3.99 -6.28 -10.62
C VAL A 183 -4.12 -7.44 -9.63
N GLU A 184 -5.32 -7.96 -9.40
CA GLU A 184 -5.55 -9.15 -8.57
C GLU A 184 -4.81 -10.38 -9.11
N LYS A 185 -4.84 -10.57 -10.44
CA LYS A 185 -4.09 -11.64 -11.11
C LYS A 185 -2.58 -11.48 -10.91
N GLU A 186 -2.03 -10.29 -11.17
CA GLU A 186 -0.59 -10.03 -10.98
C GLU A 186 -0.15 -10.20 -9.52
N LEU A 187 -0.97 -9.78 -8.55
CA LEU A 187 -0.70 -10.04 -7.13
C LEU A 187 -0.60 -11.55 -6.89
N LYS A 188 -1.59 -12.34 -7.34
CA LYS A 188 -1.61 -13.79 -7.16
C LYS A 188 -0.40 -14.48 -7.81
N GLU A 189 -0.01 -14.08 -9.01
CA GLU A 189 1.17 -14.60 -9.70
C GLU A 189 2.47 -14.37 -8.92
N LEU A 190 2.51 -13.31 -8.10
CA LEU A 190 3.66 -12.92 -7.30
C LEU A 190 3.51 -13.28 -5.82
N GLU A 191 2.56 -14.15 -5.43
CA GLU A 191 2.25 -14.45 -4.02
C GLU A 191 3.46 -14.96 -3.23
N LYS A 192 4.39 -15.69 -3.87
CA LYS A 192 5.66 -16.12 -3.26
C LYS A 192 6.48 -14.95 -2.67
N TYR A 193 6.36 -13.77 -3.26
CA TYR A 193 7.12 -12.56 -2.90
C TYR A 193 6.29 -11.55 -2.11
N LYS A 194 5.10 -11.95 -1.63
CA LYS A 194 4.31 -11.14 -0.69
C LYS A 194 5.13 -10.88 0.58
N LEU A 195 4.91 -9.72 1.19
CA LEU A 195 5.50 -9.41 2.49
C LEU A 195 5.11 -10.49 3.52
N LYS A 196 6.12 -11.12 4.12
CA LYS A 196 5.96 -12.14 5.16
C LYS A 196 5.79 -11.51 6.53
#